data_AF-A0A2N5Z7Y4-F1
#
_entry.id   AF-A0A2N5Z7Y4-F1
#
_cell.length_a   1.000
_cell.length_b   1.000
_cell.length_c   1.000
_cell.angle_alpha   90.00
_cell.angle_beta   90.00
_cell.angle_gamma   90.00
#
_symmetry.space_group_name_H-M   'P 1'
#
loop_
_entity.id
_entity.type
_entity.pdbx_description
1 polymer ?
#
loop_
_entity_poly.entity_id
_entity_poly.type
_entity_poly.pdbx_seq_one_letter_code
_entity_poly.pdbx_strand_id
1 'polypeptide(L)'
;MNENMTCNQRRLFVLAANLSLLALLMVFEVSYRSAGWNVTMNTLIAANGLIFLFSFLMGYVRSGAWRFSHKSIEMLDEREMIVSSAVMRIAYAVFTILVLAVLLTFTLMDWQLDMVLVATLILFAHLLPASLIAWKKSLI
;
A
#
# COMPACT_ATOMS: atom_id res chain seq x y z
N MET A 1 -20.46 -8.99 0.98
CA MET A 1 -19.17 -9.66 0.74
C MET A 1 -19.29 -10.29 -0.64
N ASN A 2 -18.39 -10.04 -1.58
CA ASN A 2 -18.53 -10.69 -2.90
C ASN A 2 -17.96 -12.12 -2.78
N GLU A 3 -18.84 -13.11 -2.66
CA GLU A 3 -18.52 -14.51 -2.34
C GLU A 3 -17.66 -15.22 -3.41
N ASN A 4 -17.41 -14.57 -4.55
CA ASN A 4 -16.81 -15.20 -5.73
C ASN A 4 -15.29 -15.00 -5.86
N MET A 5 -14.63 -14.24 -4.97
CA MET A 5 -13.20 -13.97 -5.09
C MET A 5 -12.36 -15.00 -4.32
N THR A 6 -11.54 -15.76 -5.04
CA THR A 6 -10.62 -16.72 -4.41
C THR A 6 -9.53 -16.01 -3.60
N CYS A 7 -9.00 -16.67 -2.58
CA CYS A 7 -7.91 -16.13 -1.76
C CYS A 7 -6.67 -15.72 -2.60
N ASN A 8 -6.37 -16.49 -3.66
CA ASN A 8 -5.26 -16.19 -4.56
C ASN A 8 -5.52 -14.92 -5.39
N GLN A 9 -6.73 -14.74 -5.91
CA GLN A 9 -7.11 -13.52 -6.64
C GLN A 9 -7.02 -12.27 -5.74
N ARG A 10 -7.47 -12.36 -4.48
CA ARG A 10 -7.35 -11.27 -3.50
C ARG A 10 -5.89 -10.86 -3.30
N ARG A 11 -5.01 -11.83 -3.07
CA ARG A 11 -3.57 -11.59 -2.88
C ARG A 11 -2.95 -10.96 -4.12
N LEU A 12 -3.34 -11.40 -5.31
CA LEU A 12 -2.86 -10.83 -6.57
C LEU A 12 -3.23 -9.35 -6.69
N PHE A 13 -4.47 -8.96 -6.41
CA PHE A 13 -4.87 -7.54 -6.47
C PHE A 13 -4.17 -6.69 -5.39
N VAL A 14 -3.96 -7.22 -4.19
CA VAL A 14 -3.20 -6.54 -3.13
C VAL A 14 -1.74 -6.33 -3.55
N LEU A 15 -1.10 -7.35 -4.13
CA LEU A 15 0.25 -7.23 -4.67
C LEU A 15 0.30 -6.22 -5.83
N ALA A 16 -0.64 -6.30 -6.77
CA ALA A 16 -0.72 -5.37 -7.89
C ALA A 16 -0.88 -3.92 -7.41
N ALA A 17 -1.72 -3.66 -6.40
CA ALA A 17 -1.88 -2.33 -5.82
C ALA A 17 -0.58 -1.83 -5.18
N ASN A 18 0.12 -2.64 -4.38
CA ASN A 18 1.38 -2.24 -3.75
C ASN A 18 2.50 -2.00 -4.78
N LEU A 19 2.61 -2.87 -5.79
CA LEU A 19 3.57 -2.71 -6.88
C LEU A 19 3.26 -1.47 -7.73
N SER A 20 1.98 -1.21 -8.01
CA SER A 20 1.56 0.00 -8.72
C SER A 20 1.91 1.24 -7.92
N LEU A 21 1.68 1.26 -6.60
CA LEU A 21 2.05 2.38 -5.75
C LEU A 21 3.56 2.69 -5.81
N LEU A 22 4.40 1.65 -5.71
CA LEU A 22 5.85 1.79 -5.85
C LEU A 22 6.27 2.27 -7.24
N ALA A 23 5.64 1.73 -8.29
CA ALA A 23 5.91 2.14 -9.66
C ALA A 23 5.50 3.61 -9.89
N LEU A 24 4.38 4.06 -9.34
CA LEU A 24 3.94 5.45 -9.42
C LEU A 24 4.95 6.39 -8.77
N LEU A 25 5.47 6.03 -7.60
CA LEU A 25 6.55 6.76 -6.94
C LEU A 25 7.83 6.81 -7.78
N MET A 26 8.27 5.68 -8.33
CA MET A 26 9.48 5.60 -9.14
C MET A 26 9.36 6.44 -10.42
N VAL A 27 8.22 6.36 -11.12
CA VAL A 27 7.98 7.16 -12.33
C VAL A 27 7.94 8.65 -11.98
N PHE A 28 7.30 9.03 -10.87
CA PHE A 28 7.28 10.42 -10.42
C PHE A 28 8.68 10.95 -10.13
N GLU A 29 9.47 10.23 -9.32
CA GLU A 29 10.84 10.62 -8.96
C GLU A 29 11.76 10.71 -10.18
N VAL A 30 11.68 9.74 -11.09
CA VAL A 30 12.45 9.79 -12.34
C VAL A 30 12.03 11.00 -13.18
N SER A 31 10.74 11.28 -13.30
CA SER A 31 10.23 12.42 -14.09
C SER A 31 10.66 13.76 -13.51
N TYR A 32 10.62 13.88 -12.18
CA TYR A 32 11.07 15.07 -11.46
C TYR A 32 12.58 15.31 -11.66
N ARG A 33 13.38 14.24 -11.72
CA ARG A 33 14.86 14.34 -11.77
C ARG A 33 15.46 14.38 -13.18
N SER A 34 14.87 13.70 -14.17
CA SER A 34 15.62 13.34 -15.39
C SER A 34 15.47 14.27 -16.60
N ALA A 35 14.45 15.11 -16.71
CA ALA A 35 14.37 16.18 -17.74
C ALA A 35 13.11 17.09 -17.65
N GLY A 36 12.30 16.99 -16.60
CA GLY A 36 11.03 17.71 -16.50
C GLY A 36 9.84 16.95 -17.10
N TRP A 37 8.66 17.49 -16.85
CA TRP A 37 7.37 16.86 -17.13
C TRP A 37 7.13 16.67 -18.63
N ASN A 38 7.30 15.44 -19.12
CA ASN A 38 6.97 15.06 -20.50
C ASN A 38 5.60 14.37 -20.56
N VAL A 39 4.91 14.52 -21.69
CA VAL A 39 3.62 13.87 -22.00
C VAL A 39 3.70 12.37 -21.75
N THR A 40 4.77 11.71 -22.18
CA THR A 40 4.95 10.27 -21.95
C THR A 40 4.93 9.89 -20.46
N MET A 41 5.59 10.67 -19.62
CA MET A 41 5.63 10.43 -18.18
C MET A 41 4.27 10.70 -17.53
N ASN A 42 3.58 11.77 -17.96
CA ASN A 42 2.22 12.06 -17.50
C ASN A 42 1.26 10.92 -17.86
N THR A 43 1.36 10.36 -19.07
CA THR A 43 0.55 9.21 -19.49
C THR A 43 0.87 7.97 -18.65
N LEU A 44 2.15 7.71 -18.34
CA LEU A 44 2.54 6.60 -17.47
C LEU A 44 2.02 6.76 -16.05
N ILE A 45 2.13 7.95 -15.46
CA ILE A 45 1.59 8.25 -14.12
C ILE A 45 0.07 8.04 -14.10
N ALA A 46 -0.65 8.55 -15.11
CA ALA A 46 -2.10 8.41 -15.21
C ALA A 46 -2.52 6.94 -15.37
N ALA A 47 -1.87 6.20 -16.28
CA ALA A 47 -2.14 4.78 -16.50
C ALA A 47 -1.86 3.95 -15.24
N ASN A 48 -0.74 4.21 -14.57
CA ASN A 48 -0.38 3.53 -13.33
C ASN A 48 -1.36 3.87 -12.19
N GLY A 49 -1.78 5.13 -12.07
CA GLY A 49 -2.81 5.55 -11.13
C GLY A 49 -4.13 4.82 -11.31
N LEU A 50 -4.55 4.58 -12.56
CA LEU A 50 -5.76 3.79 -12.85
C LEU A 50 -5.59 2.31 -12.45
N ILE A 51 -4.42 1.71 -12.71
CA ILE A 51 -4.11 0.34 -12.29
C ILE A 51 -4.11 0.24 -10.76
N PHE A 52 -3.52 1.23 -10.08
CA PHE A 52 -3.53 1.32 -8.62
C PHE A 52 -4.96 1.40 -8.07
N LEU A 53 -5.78 2.32 -8.58
CA LEU A 53 -7.16 2.49 -8.13
C LEU A 53 -8.00 1.23 -8.36
N PHE A 54 -7.91 0.62 -9.54
CA PHE A 54 -8.63 -0.61 -9.84
C PHE A 54 -8.20 -1.76 -8.94
N SER A 55 -6.89 -1.96 -8.78
CA SER A 55 -6.32 -3.00 -7.92
C SER A 55 -6.66 -2.74 -6.45
N PHE A 56 -6.70 -1.48 -6.02
CA PHE A 56 -7.07 -1.09 -4.67
C PHE A 56 -8.53 -1.43 -4.37
N LEU A 57 -9.45 -1.05 -5.27
CA LEU A 57 -10.88 -1.32 -5.13
C LEU A 57 -11.16 -2.83 -5.09
N MET A 58 -10.51 -3.62 -5.94
CA MET A 58 -10.68 -5.07 -5.97
C MET A 58 -10.01 -5.76 -4.78
N GLY A 59 -8.77 -5.37 -4.47
CA GLY A 59 -7.92 -6.02 -3.48
C GLY A 59 -8.27 -5.70 -2.04
N TYR A 60 -8.67 -4.46 -1.73
CA TYR A 60 -8.93 -4.02 -0.36
C TYR A 60 -10.41 -3.74 -0.08
N VAL A 61 -11.09 -3.00 -0.97
CA VAL A 61 -12.47 -2.57 -0.71
C VAL A 61 -13.46 -3.73 -0.90
N ARG A 62 -13.45 -4.36 -2.08
CA ARG A 62 -14.34 -5.50 -2.38
C ARG A 62 -14.05 -6.74 -1.56
N SER A 63 -12.79 -6.95 -1.19
CA SER A 63 -12.39 -8.07 -0.33
C SER A 63 -12.80 -7.90 1.14
N GLY A 64 -13.21 -6.70 1.56
CA GLY A 64 -13.53 -6.37 2.94
C GLY A 64 -12.31 -6.10 3.83
N ALA A 65 -11.08 -6.30 3.34
CA ALA A 65 -9.86 -6.03 4.10
C ALA A 65 -9.77 -4.57 4.54
N TRP A 66 -10.20 -3.64 3.68
CA TRP A 66 -10.28 -2.21 4.01
C TRP A 66 -11.26 -1.92 5.15
N ARG A 67 -12.46 -2.53 5.10
CA ARG A 67 -13.47 -2.35 6.14
C ARG A 67 -12.99 -2.91 7.48
N PHE A 68 -12.37 -4.09 7.45
CA PHE A 68 -11.83 -4.71 8.66
C PHE A 68 -10.74 -3.86 9.30
N SER A 69 -9.78 -3.35 8.52
CA SER A 69 -8.69 -2.53 9.05
C SER A 69 -9.14 -1.17 9.60
N HIS A 70 -10.35 -0.72 9.26
CA HIS A 70 -10.96 0.53 9.73
C HIS A 70 -12.13 0.32 10.71
N LYS A 71 -12.40 -0.92 11.14
CA LYS A 71 -13.34 -1.14 12.24
C LYS A 71 -12.81 -0.46 13.50
N SER A 72 -13.68 0.21 14.26
CA SER A 72 -13.30 0.72 15.58
C SER A 72 -13.06 -0.46 16.54
N ILE A 73 -12.22 -0.25 17.54
CA ILE A 73 -11.83 -1.29 18.51
C ILE A 73 -13.07 -1.87 19.22
N GLU A 74 -14.08 -1.04 19.49
CA GLU A 74 -15.35 -1.44 20.13
C GLU A 74 -16.19 -2.41 19.28
N MET A 75 -15.99 -2.42 17.96
CA MET A 75 -16.70 -3.30 17.03
C MET A 75 -15.92 -4.59 16.72
N LEU A 76 -14.73 -4.76 17.29
CA LEU A 76 -13.93 -5.96 17.12
C LEU A 76 -14.29 -6.97 18.21
N ASP A 77 -14.52 -8.22 17.81
CA ASP A 77 -14.56 -9.31 18.79
C ASP A 77 -13.16 -9.54 19.40
N GLU A 78 -13.08 -10.31 20.49
CA GLU A 78 -11.80 -10.58 21.19
C GLU A 78 -10.74 -11.21 20.26
N ARG A 79 -11.16 -12.07 19.32
CA ARG A 79 -10.27 -12.75 18.38
C ARG A 79 -9.76 -11.78 17.31
N GLU A 80 -10.66 -10.99 16.74
CA GLU A 80 -10.38 -9.94 15.77
C GLU A 80 -9.44 -8.89 16.38
N MET A 81 -9.62 -8.55 17.66
CA MET A 81 -8.76 -7.61 18.40
C MET A 81 -7.33 -8.14 18.57
N ILE A 82 -7.17 -9.40 19.02
CA ILE A 82 -5.86 -10.05 19.15
C ILE A 82 -5.13 -10.07 17.80
N VAL A 83 -5.85 -10.44 16.74
CA VAL A 83 -5.29 -10.47 15.39
C VAL A 83 -4.92 -9.08 14.90
N SER A 84 -5.81 -8.10 15.06
CA SER A 84 -5.57 -6.73 14.62
C SER A 84 -4.34 -6.16 15.31
N SER A 85 -4.21 -6.34 16.63
CA SER A 85 -3.02 -5.94 17.39
C SER A 85 -1.74 -6.62 16.89
N ALA A 86 -1.79 -7.93 16.62
CA ALA A 86 -0.65 -8.65 16.06
C ALA A 86 -0.26 -8.14 14.65
N VAL A 87 -1.25 -7.92 13.79
CA VAL A 87 -1.03 -7.39 12.44
C VAL A 87 -0.46 -5.97 12.49
N MET A 88 -1.01 -5.09 13.31
CA MET A 88 -0.56 -3.71 13.45
C MET A 88 0.90 -3.66 13.91
N ARG A 89 1.27 -4.46 14.91
CA ARG A 89 2.66 -4.54 15.38
C ARG A 89 3.63 -4.99 14.28
N ILE A 90 3.27 -6.03 13.52
CA ILE A 90 4.09 -6.48 12.39
C ILE A 90 4.17 -5.38 11.32
N ALA A 91 3.03 -4.73 11.04
CA ALA A 91 2.95 -3.69 10.02
C ALA A 91 3.86 -2.51 10.36
N TYR A 92 3.82 -2.03 11.60
CA TYR A 92 4.69 -0.96 12.08
C TYR A 92 6.17 -1.36 12.05
N ALA A 93 6.52 -2.56 12.49
CA ALA A 93 7.90 -3.03 12.44
C ALA A 93 8.45 -3.03 11.00
N VAL A 94 7.69 -3.59 10.05
CA VAL A 94 8.06 -3.61 8.63
C VAL A 94 8.13 -2.20 8.06
N PHE A 95 7.14 -1.35 8.35
CA PHE A 95 7.11 0.02 7.88
C PHE A 95 8.30 0.83 8.40
N THR A 96 8.62 0.74 9.69
CA THR A 96 9.77 1.44 10.28
C THR A 96 11.09 1.00 9.65
N ILE A 97 11.31 -0.31 9.49
CA ILE A 97 12.54 -0.81 8.83
C ILE A 97 12.63 -0.27 7.40
N LEU A 98 11.53 -0.31 6.64
CA LEU A 98 11.49 0.17 5.27
C LEU A 98 11.74 1.67 5.18
N VAL A 99 11.08 2.49 6.02
CA VAL A 99 11.26 3.94 6.05
C VAL A 99 12.71 4.28 6.40
N LEU A 100 13.31 3.63 7.41
CA LEU A 100 14.71 3.85 7.77
C LEU A 100 15.65 3.51 6.61
N ALA A 101 15.40 2.41 5.89
CA ALA A 101 16.20 2.04 4.72
C ALA A 101 16.07 3.06 3.57
N VAL A 102 14.86 3.56 3.31
CA VAL A 102 14.62 4.63 2.32
C VAL A 102 15.35 5.91 2.72
N LEU A 103 15.18 6.38 3.96
CA LEU A 103 15.81 7.60 4.46
C LEU A 103 17.35 7.49 4.44
N LEU A 104 17.90 6.34 4.83
CA LEU A 104 19.34 6.08 4.74
C LEU A 104 19.83 6.17 3.30
N THR A 105 19.10 5.57 2.35
CA THR A 105 19.45 5.62 0.92
C THR A 105 19.45 7.04 0.40
N PHE A 106 18.43 7.83 0.75
CA PHE A 106 18.34 9.25 0.35
C PHE A 106 19.50 10.06 0.94
N THR A 107 19.87 9.78 2.19
CA THR A 107 20.99 10.46 2.85
C THR A 107 22.32 10.12 2.20
N LEU A 108 22.56 8.85 1.86
CA LEU A 108 23.79 8.39 1.18
C LEU A 108 23.94 8.95 -0.24
N MET A 109 22.82 9.23 -0.91
CA MET A 109 22.80 9.78 -2.27
C MET A 109 22.71 11.32 -2.32
N ASP A 110 22.70 11.99 -1.16
CA ASP A 110 22.47 13.44 -1.02
C ASP A 110 21.18 13.91 -1.72
N TRP A 111 20.12 13.11 -1.61
CA TRP A 111 18.82 13.37 -2.21
C TRP A 111 17.88 14.06 -1.22
N GLN A 112 17.21 15.12 -1.70
CA GLN A 112 16.16 15.79 -0.94
C GLN A 112 14.89 14.93 -0.90
N LEU A 113 14.15 15.02 0.21
CA LEU A 113 12.86 14.35 0.36
C LEU A 113 11.77 15.18 -0.34
N ASP A 114 11.05 14.55 -1.26
CA ASP A 114 9.89 15.16 -1.92
C ASP A 114 8.58 14.88 -1.15
N MET A 115 7.62 15.80 -1.25
CA MET A 115 6.31 15.64 -0.61
C MET A 115 5.53 14.43 -1.14
N VAL A 116 5.72 14.03 -2.40
CA VAL A 116 5.08 12.86 -3.00
C VAL A 116 5.64 11.56 -2.44
N LEU A 117 6.94 11.49 -2.16
CA LEU A 117 7.53 10.37 -1.43
C LEU A 117 6.90 10.25 -0.04
N VAL A 118 6.81 11.35 0.70
CA VAL A 118 6.21 11.38 2.04
C VAL A 118 4.75 10.92 1.97
N ALA A 119 3.95 11.47 1.04
CA ALA A 119 2.56 11.08 0.84
C ALA A 119 2.42 9.59 0.49
N THR A 120 3.33 9.07 -0.33
CA THR A 120 3.35 7.65 -0.72
C THR A 120 3.67 6.75 0.48
N LEU A 121 4.66 7.13 1.31
CA LEU A 121 4.99 6.39 2.54
C LEU A 121 3.83 6.39 3.53
N ILE A 122 3.14 7.53 3.70
CA ILE A 122 1.94 7.62 4.54
C ILE A 122 0.84 6.70 3.99
N LEU A 123 0.56 6.74 2.69
CA LEU A 123 -0.43 5.87 2.06
C LEU A 123 -0.06 4.39 2.23
N PHE A 124 1.20 4.05 2.00
CA PHE A 124 1.70 2.70 2.20
C PHE A 124 1.53 2.22 3.65
N ALA A 125 1.82 3.06 4.64
CA ALA A 125 1.61 2.75 6.05
C ALA A 125 0.15 2.37 6.35
N HIS A 126 -0.82 3.05 5.74
CA HIS A 126 -2.24 2.76 5.92
C HIS A 126 -2.68 1.47 5.21
N LEU A 127 -2.06 1.14 4.08
CA LEU A 127 -2.38 -0.07 3.30
C LEU A 127 -1.74 -1.33 3.89
N LEU A 128 -0.68 -1.20 4.67
CA LEU A 128 0.13 -2.33 5.14
C LEU A 128 -0.64 -3.27 6.09
N PRO A 129 -1.38 -2.78 7.11
CA PRO A 129 -2.22 -3.64 7.94
C PRO A 129 -3.27 -4.40 7.11
N ALA A 130 -3.97 -3.68 6.23
CA ALA A 130 -4.99 -4.27 5.36
C ALA A 130 -4.38 -5.31 4.39
N SER A 131 -3.16 -5.08 3.92
CA SER A 131 -2.41 -6.04 3.09
C SER A 131 -2.15 -7.33 3.87
N LEU A 132 -1.64 -7.23 5.09
CA LEU A 132 -1.36 -8.40 5.94
C LEU A 132 -2.63 -9.17 6.31
N ILE A 133 -3.73 -8.46 6.59
CA ILE A 133 -5.06 -9.06 6.82
C ILE A 133 -5.52 -9.84 5.59
N ALA A 134 -5.41 -9.25 4.39
CA ALA A 134 -5.78 -9.90 3.14
C ALA A 134 -4.96 -11.17 2.85
N TRP A 135 -3.79 -11.33 3.46
CA TRP A 135 -2.97 -12.54 3.35
C TRP A 135 -3.33 -13.64 4.35
N LYS A 136 -3.96 -13.31 5.49
CA LYS A 136 -4.43 -14.32 6.46
C LYS A 136 -5.70 -15.00 5.96
N LYS A 137 -5.68 -16.34 5.97
CA LYS A 137 -6.76 -17.21 5.46
C LYS A 137 -7.91 -17.41 6.46
N SER A 138 -7.68 -17.14 7.75
CA SER A 138 -8.60 -17.55 8.84
C SER A 138 -9.46 -16.43 9.45
N LEU A 139 -9.50 -15.25 8.84
CA LEU A 139 -10.09 -14.03 9.45
C LEU A 139 -11.13 -13.33 8.59
N ILE A 140 -11.25 -13.75 7.33
CA ILE A 140 -12.21 -13.23 6.35
C ILE A 140 -12.93 -14.43 5.78
#